data_AF-A0A9D1DN90-F1
#
_entry.id   AF-A0A9D1DN90-F1
#
_cell.length_a   1.000
_cell.length_b   1.000
_cell.length_c   1.000
_cell.angle_alpha   90.00
_cell.angle_beta   90.00
_cell.angle_gamma   90.00
#
_symmetry.space_group_name_H-M   'P 1'
#
loop_
_entity.id
_entity.type
_entity.pdbx_description
1 polymer ?
#
loop_
_entity_poly.entity_id
_entity_poly.type
_entity_poly.pdbx_seq_one_letter_code
_entity_poly.pdbx_strand_id
1 'polypeptide(L)'
;EAEAEAAAEGEALTLEYAESWDSPRPERFSAASYEEALAAFLDMPYNDEAVLPVPERISRADWEATPGVTPLEADERYRRYEYLGAVVTYEYWGDTLILDGFTSETPDFPFALRGLGIGSSLDEVFSRFPDGPAIETAEPEQYGFLYGSDFGLLGYWDAHDASRGGPDVSVSDGWTITRFIFNEDDRVYKIEFWASVD
;
A
#
# COMPACT_ATOMS: atom_id res chain seq x y z
N GLU A 1 -17.39 -32.47 7.29
CA GLU A 1 -18.64 -31.70 7.19
C GLU A 1 -18.38 -30.45 6.37
N ALA A 2 -19.40 -29.88 5.73
CA ALA A 2 -19.28 -28.54 5.19
C ALA A 2 -19.08 -27.57 6.35
N GLU A 3 -18.09 -26.66 6.26
CA GLU A 3 -17.79 -25.71 7.34
C GLU A 3 -18.90 -24.67 7.53
N ALA A 4 -19.76 -24.50 6.52
CA ALA A 4 -20.99 -23.72 6.57
C ALA A 4 -22.03 -24.22 5.57
N GLU A 5 -23.32 -24.08 5.90
CA GLU A 5 -24.44 -24.17 4.97
C GLU A 5 -24.90 -22.77 4.54
N ALA A 6 -25.22 -22.60 3.27
CA ALA A 6 -25.60 -21.31 2.69
C ALA A 6 -27.04 -21.34 2.20
N ALA A 7 -27.84 -20.36 2.61
CA ALA A 7 -29.23 -20.19 2.19
C ALA A 7 -29.44 -18.79 1.60
N ALA A 8 -29.96 -18.72 0.37
CA ALA A 8 -30.29 -17.46 -0.28
C ALA A 8 -31.80 -17.20 -0.22
N GLU A 9 -32.21 -16.05 0.34
CA GLU A 9 -33.60 -15.61 0.42
C GLU A 9 -33.72 -14.15 -0.03
N GLY A 10 -34.35 -13.93 -1.20
CA GLY A 10 -34.46 -12.59 -1.79
C GLY A 10 -33.07 -12.02 -2.11
N GLU A 11 -32.77 -10.85 -1.55
CA GLU A 11 -31.49 -10.16 -1.66
C GLU A 11 -30.52 -10.49 -0.52
N ALA A 12 -30.79 -11.52 0.30
CA ALA A 12 -29.94 -11.90 1.42
C ALA A 12 -29.36 -13.31 1.25
N LEU A 13 -28.08 -13.44 1.59
CA LEU A 13 -27.40 -14.72 1.77
C LEU A 13 -27.17 -14.93 3.26
N THR A 14 -27.66 -16.03 3.81
CA THR A 14 -27.44 -16.43 5.21
C THR A 14 -26.47 -17.60 5.25
N LEU A 15 -25.50 -17.57 6.17
CA LEU A 15 -24.55 -18.65 6.41
C LEU A 15 -24.78 -19.23 7.81
N GLU A 16 -24.99 -20.55 7.88
CA GLU A 16 -25.04 -21.32 9.12
C GLU A 16 -23.73 -22.09 9.26
N TYR A 17 -22.96 -21.79 10.30
CA TYR A 17 -21.65 -22.40 10.50
C TYR A 17 -21.71 -23.63 11.41
N ALA A 18 -20.77 -24.55 11.23
CA ALA A 18 -20.56 -25.62 12.20
C ALA A 18 -20.21 -25.05 13.61
N GLU A 19 -20.82 -25.61 14.65
CA GLU A 19 -20.69 -25.17 16.06
C GLU A 19 -19.26 -25.27 16.62
N SER A 20 -18.35 -25.96 15.93
CA SER A 20 -17.00 -26.27 16.41
C SER A 20 -16.00 -25.09 16.39
N TRP A 21 -16.43 -23.87 16.06
CA TRP A 21 -15.53 -22.73 15.88
C TRP A 21 -15.94 -21.51 16.71
N ASP A 22 -15.04 -21.06 17.60
CA ASP A 22 -15.26 -20.06 18.67
C ASP A 22 -15.13 -18.58 18.26
N SER A 23 -14.95 -18.26 16.97
CA SER A 23 -14.79 -16.86 16.52
C SER A 23 -16.08 -16.29 15.94
N PRO A 24 -16.40 -14.99 16.19
CA PRO A 24 -17.54 -14.32 15.58
C PRO A 24 -17.40 -14.33 14.06
N ARG A 25 -18.48 -14.66 13.36
CA ARG A 25 -18.53 -14.80 11.90
C ARG A 25 -19.75 -14.07 11.34
N PRO A 26 -19.69 -13.51 10.12
CA PRO A 26 -20.85 -12.90 9.51
C PRO A 26 -21.86 -13.98 9.12
N GLU A 27 -23.06 -13.92 9.69
CA GLU A 27 -24.14 -14.90 9.44
C GLU A 27 -25.06 -14.46 8.30
N ARG A 28 -25.02 -13.19 7.91
CA ARG A 28 -25.92 -12.62 6.92
C ARG A 28 -25.20 -11.58 6.06
N PHE A 29 -25.41 -11.69 4.75
CA PHE A 29 -24.92 -10.77 3.74
C PHE A 29 -26.13 -10.25 2.98
N SER A 30 -26.18 -8.94 2.75
CA SER A 30 -27.17 -8.32 1.89
C SER A 30 -26.56 -8.05 0.52
N ALA A 31 -27.36 -8.13 -0.53
CA ALA A 31 -26.96 -7.66 -1.83
C ALA A 31 -26.63 -6.16 -1.74
N ALA A 32 -25.55 -5.78 -2.41
CA ALA A 32 -25.16 -4.41 -2.61
C ALA A 32 -25.11 -4.16 -4.12
N SER A 33 -25.46 -2.96 -4.54
CA SER A 33 -25.11 -2.49 -5.87
C SER A 33 -23.58 -2.43 -6.05
N TYR A 34 -23.12 -2.41 -7.30
CA TYR A 34 -21.70 -2.22 -7.58
C TYR A 34 -21.17 -0.92 -6.96
N GLU A 35 -21.96 0.16 -7.01
CA GLU A 35 -21.58 1.46 -6.46
C GLU A 35 -21.44 1.42 -4.93
N GLU A 36 -22.34 0.75 -4.22
CA GLU A 36 -22.24 0.54 -2.77
C GLU A 36 -21.06 -0.36 -2.38
N ALA A 37 -20.83 -1.44 -3.14
CA ALA A 37 -19.71 -2.34 -2.91
C ALA A 37 -18.36 -1.65 -3.20
N LEU A 38 -18.30 -0.83 -4.25
CA LEU A 38 -17.12 -0.04 -4.58
C LEU A 38 -16.85 1.02 -3.52
N ALA A 39 -17.88 1.74 -3.07
CA ALA A 39 -17.73 2.71 -1.98
C ALA A 39 -17.21 2.05 -0.70
N ALA A 40 -17.79 0.91 -0.31
CA ALA A 40 -17.34 0.15 0.85
C ALA A 40 -15.90 -0.37 0.69
N PHE A 41 -15.52 -0.86 -0.51
CA PHE A 41 -14.17 -1.32 -0.80
C PHE A 41 -13.14 -0.18 -0.74
N LEU A 42 -13.49 1.00 -1.27
CA LEU A 42 -12.62 2.17 -1.21
C LEU A 42 -12.46 2.65 0.23
N ASP A 43 -13.54 2.68 1.01
CA ASP A 43 -13.55 3.01 2.46
C ASP A 43 -12.74 2.04 3.33
N MET A 44 -12.45 0.84 2.82
CA MET A 44 -11.55 -0.06 3.53
C MET A 44 -10.11 0.44 3.42
N PRO A 45 -9.34 0.39 4.52
CA PRO A 45 -7.88 0.48 4.44
C PRO A 45 -7.35 -0.55 3.45
N TYR A 46 -6.22 -0.28 2.78
CA TYR A 46 -5.58 -1.34 2.02
C TYR A 46 -5.14 -2.44 2.99
N ASN A 47 -5.32 -3.71 2.62
CA ASN A 47 -4.97 -4.84 3.48
C ASN A 47 -4.25 -5.91 2.67
N ASP A 48 -2.93 -6.01 2.80
CA ASP A 48 -2.11 -7.06 2.17
C ASP A 48 -2.34 -7.19 0.64
N GLU A 49 -2.61 -6.05 -0.01
CA GLU A 49 -2.90 -5.96 -1.45
C GLU A 49 -1.65 -5.70 -2.30
N ALA A 50 -0.49 -5.52 -1.65
CA ALA A 50 0.75 -5.17 -2.31
C ALA A 50 1.31 -6.38 -3.08
N VAL A 51 1.49 -6.21 -4.38
CA VAL A 51 2.23 -7.16 -5.21
C VAL A 51 3.65 -6.66 -5.34
N LEU A 52 4.56 -7.27 -4.59
CA LEU A 52 5.97 -6.90 -4.55
C LEU A 52 6.79 -7.70 -5.58
N PRO A 53 7.59 -7.03 -6.42
CA PRO A 53 8.47 -7.69 -7.38
C PRO A 53 9.79 -8.17 -6.76
N VAL A 54 9.99 -7.89 -5.48
CA VAL A 54 11.20 -8.14 -4.70
C VAL A 54 10.81 -8.64 -3.31
N PRO A 55 11.67 -9.41 -2.62
CA PRO A 55 11.37 -9.88 -1.28
C PRO A 55 11.37 -8.73 -0.26
N GLU A 56 10.41 -8.76 0.65
CA GLU A 56 10.34 -7.82 1.79
C GLU A 56 11.50 -8.00 2.76
N ARG A 57 11.91 -9.25 3.01
CA ARG A 57 13.03 -9.59 3.88
C ARG A 57 13.87 -10.67 3.24
N ILE A 58 15.18 -10.43 3.13
CA ILE A 58 16.11 -11.37 2.50
C ILE A 58 17.52 -11.21 3.10
N SER A 59 18.32 -12.27 3.08
CA SER A 59 19.74 -12.11 3.44
C SER A 59 20.46 -11.30 2.36
N ARG A 60 21.46 -10.52 2.77
CA ARG A 60 22.28 -9.75 1.82
C ARG A 60 22.90 -10.65 0.75
N ALA A 61 23.45 -11.79 1.17
CA ALA A 61 24.11 -12.73 0.27
C ALA A 61 23.14 -13.30 -0.78
N ASP A 62 21.92 -13.66 -0.38
CA ASP A 62 20.93 -14.21 -1.30
C ASP A 62 20.41 -13.16 -2.27
N TRP A 63 20.24 -11.92 -1.81
CA TRP A 63 19.84 -10.82 -2.68
C TRP A 63 20.92 -10.46 -3.70
N GLU A 64 22.17 -10.31 -3.26
CA GLU A 64 23.30 -10.05 -4.16
C GLU A 64 23.59 -11.22 -5.13
N ALA A 65 23.14 -12.43 -4.81
CA ALA A 65 23.21 -13.58 -5.72
C ALA A 65 22.05 -13.66 -6.72
N THR A 66 21.01 -12.83 -6.58
CA THR A 66 19.85 -12.83 -7.47
C THR A 66 20.24 -12.30 -8.86
N PRO A 67 19.96 -13.03 -9.96
CA PRO A 67 20.31 -12.58 -11.29
C PRO A 67 19.70 -11.22 -11.65
N GLY A 68 20.54 -10.31 -12.15
CA GLY A 68 20.12 -8.96 -12.54
C GLY A 68 20.18 -7.92 -11.41
N VAL A 69 20.45 -8.34 -10.17
CA VAL A 69 20.71 -7.40 -9.05
C VAL A 69 22.12 -6.84 -9.18
N THR A 70 22.24 -5.52 -9.20
CA THR A 70 23.53 -4.82 -9.22
C THR A 70 23.66 -3.88 -8.02
N PRO A 71 24.63 -4.08 -7.10
CA PRO A 71 24.83 -3.16 -5.98
C PRO A 71 25.19 -1.75 -6.45
N LEU A 72 24.59 -0.74 -5.81
CA LEU A 72 24.88 0.67 -6.01
C LEU A 72 25.62 1.24 -4.79
N GLU A 73 25.89 2.55 -4.81
CA GLU A 73 26.44 3.24 -3.65
C GLU A 73 25.51 3.11 -2.45
N ALA A 74 26.07 2.69 -1.32
CA ALA A 74 25.37 2.45 -0.08
C ALA A 74 25.71 3.54 0.95
N ASP A 75 24.76 3.86 1.81
CA ASP A 75 24.99 4.70 2.98
C ASP A 75 25.09 3.85 4.25
N GLU A 76 25.22 4.47 5.43
CA GLU A 76 25.41 3.73 6.68
C GLU A 76 24.19 2.86 7.06
N ARG A 77 22.97 3.25 6.66
CA ARG A 77 21.71 2.63 7.08
C ARG A 77 21.04 1.84 5.96
N TYR A 78 21.25 2.25 4.72
CA TYR A 78 20.57 1.71 3.55
C TYR A 78 21.53 1.06 2.57
N ARG A 79 21.02 0.05 1.88
CA ARG A 79 21.67 -0.62 0.74
C ARG A 79 20.79 -0.41 -0.48
N ARG A 80 21.41 0.00 -1.58
CA ARG A 80 20.71 0.31 -2.83
C ARG A 80 21.20 -0.64 -3.91
N TYR A 81 20.27 -1.10 -4.73
CA TYR A 81 20.55 -2.00 -5.83
C TYR A 81 19.76 -1.58 -7.06
N GLU A 82 20.35 -1.72 -8.23
CA GLU A 82 19.60 -1.68 -9.48
C GLU A 82 19.00 -3.06 -9.75
N TYR A 83 17.70 -3.11 -10.03
CA TYR A 83 16.98 -4.32 -10.41
C TYR A 83 15.76 -3.95 -11.27
N LEU A 84 15.60 -4.61 -12.42
CA LEU A 84 14.51 -4.35 -13.38
C LEU A 84 14.36 -2.86 -13.76
N GLY A 85 15.46 -2.11 -13.85
CA GLY A 85 15.46 -0.70 -14.22
C GLY A 85 15.03 0.26 -13.10
N ALA A 86 14.81 -0.24 -11.87
CA ALA A 86 14.54 0.56 -10.69
C ALA A 86 15.70 0.49 -9.68
N VAL A 87 15.81 1.50 -8.84
CA VAL A 87 16.62 1.48 -7.63
C VAL A 87 15.79 0.90 -6.50
N VAL A 88 16.14 -0.29 -6.02
CA VAL A 88 15.54 -0.95 -4.86
C VAL A 88 16.37 -0.62 -3.63
N THR A 89 15.70 -0.09 -2.60
CA THR A 89 16.33 0.32 -1.35
C THR A 89 15.90 -0.60 -0.22
N TYR A 90 16.89 -1.06 0.54
CA TYR A 90 16.72 -1.87 1.72
C TYR A 90 17.35 -1.18 2.92
N GLU A 91 16.68 -1.20 4.08
CA GLU A 91 17.32 -0.97 5.37
C GLU A 91 18.14 -2.21 5.76
N TYR A 92 19.34 -1.99 6.31
CA TYR A 92 20.28 -3.05 6.65
C TYR A 92 20.37 -3.29 8.15
N TRP A 93 20.07 -4.52 8.58
CA TRP A 93 20.11 -4.97 9.97
C TRP A 93 20.94 -6.25 10.11
N GLY A 94 22.23 -6.10 10.41
CA GLY A 94 23.16 -7.24 10.31
C GLY A 94 23.09 -7.82 8.90
N ASP A 95 23.13 -9.13 8.72
CA ASP A 95 23.09 -9.71 7.36
C ASP A 95 21.69 -9.71 6.69
N THR A 96 20.69 -9.08 7.31
CA THR A 96 19.31 -9.02 6.79
C THR A 96 19.02 -7.68 6.14
N LEU A 97 18.41 -7.73 4.96
CA LEU A 97 17.83 -6.61 4.24
C LEU A 97 16.32 -6.59 4.49
N ILE A 98 15.79 -5.41 4.85
CA ILE A 98 14.34 -5.15 5.01
C ILE A 98 13.94 -4.11 3.97
N LEU A 99 12.94 -4.39 3.15
CA LEU A 99 12.54 -3.54 2.04
C LEU A 99 12.07 -2.18 2.57
N ASP A 100 12.73 -1.13 2.09
CA ASP A 100 12.43 0.26 2.45
C ASP A 100 11.69 0.98 1.31
N GLY A 101 11.91 0.56 0.05
CA GLY A 101 11.19 1.12 -1.08
C GLY A 101 11.88 0.92 -2.41
N PHE A 102 11.36 1.60 -3.43
CA PHE A 102 11.96 1.63 -4.75
C PHE A 102 11.70 2.96 -5.46
N THR A 103 12.65 3.35 -6.31
CA THR A 103 12.57 4.53 -7.17
C THR A 103 12.78 4.11 -8.61
N SER A 104 11.96 4.60 -9.54
CA SER A 104 12.12 4.34 -10.96
C SER A 104 11.68 5.54 -11.78
N GLU A 105 12.44 5.85 -12.82
CA GLU A 105 12.06 6.84 -13.83
C GLU A 105 11.13 6.25 -14.92
N THR A 106 10.94 4.93 -14.90
CA THR A 106 10.08 4.22 -15.86
C THR A 106 8.89 3.55 -15.16
N PRO A 107 7.69 3.56 -15.78
CA PRO A 107 6.50 2.96 -15.21
C PRO A 107 6.49 1.42 -15.28
N ASP A 108 7.51 0.82 -15.89
CA ASP A 108 7.55 -0.63 -16.18
C ASP A 108 7.95 -1.48 -14.96
N PHE A 109 8.28 -0.87 -13.82
CA PHE A 109 8.62 -1.62 -12.62
C PHE A 109 7.38 -2.35 -12.06
N PRO A 110 7.42 -3.69 -11.90
CA PRO A 110 6.22 -4.50 -11.68
C PRO A 110 5.77 -4.53 -10.21
N PHE A 111 5.58 -3.35 -9.62
CA PHE A 111 4.90 -3.17 -8.35
C PHE A 111 3.45 -2.78 -8.57
N ALA A 112 2.55 -3.28 -7.73
CA ALA A 112 1.17 -2.81 -7.70
C ALA A 112 0.58 -2.80 -6.29
N LEU A 113 -0.14 -1.73 -5.94
CA LEU A 113 -1.06 -1.66 -4.80
C LEU A 113 -2.37 -1.05 -5.27
N ARG A 114 -3.50 -1.77 -5.20
CA ARG A 114 -4.80 -1.34 -5.80
C ARG A 114 -4.71 -1.02 -7.31
N GLY A 115 -3.74 -1.61 -8.01
CA GLY A 115 -3.43 -1.29 -9.41
C GLY A 115 -2.69 0.03 -9.60
N LEU A 116 -2.24 0.68 -8.52
CA LEU A 116 -1.33 1.82 -8.52
C LEU A 116 0.11 1.34 -8.49
N GLY A 117 1.00 2.05 -9.16
CA GLY A 117 2.43 1.77 -9.15
C GLY A 117 3.25 2.97 -9.63
N ILE A 118 4.49 2.71 -10.01
CA ILE A 118 5.33 3.75 -10.63
C ILE A 118 4.64 4.24 -11.91
N GLY A 119 4.55 5.56 -12.08
CA GLY A 119 3.90 6.24 -13.19
C GLY A 119 2.41 6.52 -12.99
N SER A 120 1.78 6.03 -11.93
CA SER A 120 0.41 6.44 -11.59
C SER A 120 0.36 7.96 -11.37
N SER A 121 -0.66 8.61 -11.91
CA SER A 121 -0.92 10.03 -11.68
C SER A 121 -1.51 10.26 -10.29
N LEU A 122 -1.37 11.49 -9.79
CA LEU A 122 -2.02 11.94 -8.57
C LEU A 122 -3.54 11.67 -8.57
N ASP A 123 -4.22 11.98 -9.68
CA ASP A 123 -5.66 11.71 -9.84
C ASP A 123 -5.99 10.21 -9.76
N GLU A 124 -5.15 9.35 -10.38
CA GLU A 124 -5.32 7.90 -10.29
C GLU A 124 -5.15 7.43 -8.85
N VAL A 125 -4.14 7.93 -8.13
CA VAL A 125 -3.91 7.57 -6.72
C VAL A 125 -5.10 7.98 -5.86
N PHE A 126 -5.57 9.23 -5.96
CA PHE A 126 -6.73 9.69 -5.20
C PHE A 126 -8.01 8.92 -5.57
N SER A 127 -8.21 8.53 -6.82
CA SER A 127 -9.39 7.76 -7.23
C SER A 127 -9.51 6.37 -6.59
N ARG A 128 -8.43 5.86 -5.96
CA ARG A 128 -8.41 4.56 -5.26
C ARG A 128 -8.62 4.67 -3.76
N PHE A 129 -8.84 5.89 -3.27
CA PHE A 129 -9.23 6.18 -1.91
C PHE A 129 -10.58 6.89 -1.95
N PRO A 130 -11.42 6.73 -0.91
CA PRO A 130 -12.69 7.41 -0.86
C PRO A 130 -12.44 8.91 -0.82
N ASP A 131 -13.47 9.72 -1.10
CA ASP A 131 -13.40 11.18 -0.99
C ASP A 131 -12.87 11.56 0.41
N GLY A 132 -11.56 11.81 0.47
CA GLY A 132 -10.94 12.53 1.58
C GLY A 132 -11.63 13.88 1.74
N PRO A 133 -11.47 14.58 2.88
CA PRO A 133 -12.17 15.81 3.20
C PRO A 133 -12.15 16.65 1.96
N ALA A 134 -13.35 17.07 1.55
CA ALA A 134 -13.54 17.92 0.40
C ALA A 134 -12.35 18.85 0.29
N ILE A 135 -11.75 18.94 -0.90
CA ILE A 135 -10.72 19.94 -1.25
C ILE A 135 -11.31 21.39 -1.11
N GLU A 136 -12.37 21.56 -0.32
CA GLU A 136 -12.97 22.81 0.13
C GLU A 136 -12.48 23.24 1.53
N THR A 137 -11.72 22.43 2.27
CA THR A 137 -11.15 22.88 3.58
C THR A 137 -9.64 22.78 3.74
N ALA A 138 -8.90 22.23 2.78
CA ALA A 138 -7.45 22.30 2.81
C ALA A 138 -7.02 23.66 2.25
N GLU A 139 -6.39 24.50 3.06
CA GLU A 139 -5.54 25.53 2.46
C GLU A 139 -4.54 24.84 1.52
N PRO A 140 -4.14 25.48 0.40
CA PRO A 140 -3.26 24.87 -0.61
C PRO A 140 -1.88 24.42 -0.11
N GLU A 141 -1.58 24.53 1.19
CA GLU A 141 -0.22 24.57 1.72
C GLU A 141 0.18 23.46 2.68
N GLN A 142 -0.68 22.63 3.29
CA GLN A 142 -0.18 21.59 4.21
C GLN A 142 -1.26 20.57 4.61
N TYR A 143 -1.07 19.31 4.20
CA TYR A 143 -1.59 18.11 4.86
C TYR A 143 -3.13 17.88 4.88
N GLY A 144 -3.60 16.77 4.31
CA GLY A 144 -5.02 16.37 4.35
C GLY A 144 -5.23 14.86 4.56
N PHE A 145 -6.22 14.46 5.37
CA PHE A 145 -6.49 13.05 5.69
C PHE A 145 -7.39 12.38 4.66
N LEU A 146 -6.97 11.34 3.95
CA LEU A 146 -7.85 10.58 3.05
C LEU A 146 -8.85 9.70 3.80
N TYR A 147 -8.39 9.02 4.85
CA TYR A 147 -9.24 8.20 5.72
C TYR A 147 -8.53 7.98 7.06
N GLY A 148 -9.29 7.54 8.07
CA GLY A 148 -8.72 7.17 9.36
C GLY A 148 -8.32 8.36 10.25
N SER A 149 -7.40 8.14 11.19
CA SER A 149 -6.88 9.15 12.13
C SER A 149 -5.42 8.86 12.48
N ASP A 150 -4.77 9.71 13.29
CA ASP A 150 -3.34 9.68 13.65
C ASP A 150 -2.74 8.32 14.08
N PHE A 151 -3.55 7.31 14.42
CA PHE A 151 -3.08 5.97 14.80
C PHE A 151 -3.87 4.84 14.11
N GLY A 152 -3.13 3.84 13.64
CA GLY A 152 -3.68 2.63 13.00
C GLY A 152 -3.85 2.80 11.49
N LEU A 153 -5.08 2.61 11.02
CA LEU A 153 -5.46 2.74 9.63
C LEU A 153 -5.58 4.22 9.28
N LEU A 154 -4.73 4.70 8.38
CA LEU A 154 -4.56 6.13 8.09
C LEU A 154 -4.25 6.33 6.61
N GLY A 155 -4.89 7.28 5.95
CA GLY A 155 -4.45 7.82 4.67
C GLY A 155 -4.27 9.32 4.79
N TYR A 156 -3.20 9.88 4.23
CA TYR A 156 -3.01 11.33 4.15
C TYR A 156 -2.23 11.75 2.90
N TRP A 157 -2.40 13.00 2.51
CA TRP A 157 -1.64 13.70 1.50
C TRP A 157 -0.76 14.74 2.16
N ASP A 158 0.53 14.79 1.82
CA ASP A 158 1.44 15.88 2.15
C ASP A 158 1.89 16.57 0.85
N ALA A 159 1.56 17.85 0.72
CA ALA A 159 1.93 18.64 -0.44
C ALA A 159 3.44 18.98 -0.49
N HIS A 160 4.15 18.91 0.65
CA HIS A 160 5.50 19.45 0.78
C HIS A 160 6.41 18.62 1.70
N ASP A 161 6.80 17.40 1.27
CA ASP A 161 7.88 16.66 1.92
C ASP A 161 9.19 16.68 1.11
N ALA A 162 9.88 17.82 1.17
CA ALA A 162 11.17 18.00 0.52
C ALA A 162 12.24 17.01 1.04
N SER A 163 12.06 16.44 2.23
CA SER A 163 12.99 15.45 2.77
C SER A 163 12.85 14.08 2.09
N ARG A 164 11.65 13.75 1.60
CA ARG A 164 11.35 12.50 0.89
C ARG A 164 11.49 12.60 -0.62
N GLY A 165 11.49 13.81 -1.15
CA GLY A 165 11.73 14.10 -2.57
C GLY A 165 10.56 14.73 -3.31
N GLY A 166 9.49 15.11 -2.61
CA GLY A 166 8.33 15.75 -3.24
C GLY A 166 7.05 15.60 -2.42
N PRO A 167 5.90 15.98 -3.01
CA PRO A 167 4.60 15.65 -2.46
C PRO A 167 4.40 14.13 -2.33
N ASP A 168 3.63 13.69 -1.34
CA ASP A 168 3.35 12.28 -1.12
C ASP A 168 1.92 11.98 -0.66
N VAL A 169 1.39 10.84 -1.13
CA VAL A 169 0.21 10.20 -0.53
C VAL A 169 0.71 9.03 0.30
N SER A 170 0.48 9.10 1.60
CA SER A 170 0.81 8.07 2.56
C SER A 170 -0.44 7.32 2.97
N VAL A 171 -0.36 6.00 3.00
CA VAL A 171 -1.43 5.12 3.45
C VAL A 171 -0.88 4.12 4.44
N SER A 172 -1.65 3.74 5.45
CA SER A 172 -1.33 2.79 6.51
C SER A 172 -2.41 1.72 6.62
N ASP A 173 -1.98 0.47 6.72
CA ASP A 173 -2.79 -0.70 7.09
C ASP A 173 -2.74 -1.00 8.60
N GLY A 174 -2.16 -0.09 9.39
CA GLY A 174 -1.95 -0.24 10.83
C GLY A 174 -0.64 -0.94 11.21
N TRP A 175 0.11 -1.46 10.24
CA TRP A 175 1.42 -2.11 10.43
C TRP A 175 2.51 -1.47 9.59
N THR A 176 2.22 -1.24 8.31
CA THR A 176 3.10 -0.63 7.33
C THR A 176 2.46 0.64 6.81
N ILE A 177 3.24 1.70 6.66
CA ILE A 177 2.88 2.87 5.88
C ILE A 177 3.51 2.74 4.50
N THR A 178 2.69 2.67 3.46
CA THR A 178 3.11 2.79 2.06
C THR A 178 2.96 4.23 1.61
N ARG A 179 4.01 4.80 1.01
CA ARG A 179 4.00 6.17 0.50
C ARG A 179 4.19 6.19 -1.00
N PHE A 180 3.33 6.91 -1.70
CA PHE A 180 3.45 7.24 -3.11
C PHE A 180 4.03 8.65 -3.23
N ILE A 181 5.25 8.79 -3.73
CA ILE A 181 5.95 10.08 -3.83
C ILE A 181 5.96 10.51 -5.30
N PHE A 182 5.55 11.75 -5.54
CA PHE A 182 5.29 12.31 -6.87
C PHE A 182 6.44 13.18 -7.36
N ASN A 183 6.71 13.10 -8.66
CA ASN A 183 7.67 13.97 -9.34
C ASN A 183 7.00 15.29 -9.77
N GLU A 184 7.73 16.15 -10.47
CA GLU A 184 7.23 17.45 -10.96
C GLU A 184 6.08 17.33 -11.98
N ASP A 185 5.87 16.16 -12.58
CA ASP A 185 4.78 15.87 -13.53
C ASP A 185 3.56 15.20 -12.86
N ASP A 186 3.48 15.22 -11.52
CA ASP A 186 2.44 14.58 -10.69
C ASP A 186 2.33 13.06 -10.94
N ARG A 187 3.47 12.41 -11.20
CA ARG A 187 3.59 10.96 -11.39
C ARG A 187 4.35 10.33 -10.24
N VAL A 188 3.84 9.20 -9.73
CA VAL A 188 4.55 8.38 -8.75
C VAL A 188 5.88 7.94 -9.36
N TYR A 189 7.00 8.37 -8.79
CA TYR A 189 8.34 7.95 -9.22
C TYR A 189 9.08 7.17 -8.14
N LYS A 190 8.57 7.21 -6.91
CA LYS A 190 9.15 6.56 -5.76
C LYS A 190 8.05 6.05 -4.84
N ILE A 191 8.27 4.85 -4.30
CA ILE A 191 7.42 4.23 -3.31
C ILE A 191 8.28 3.87 -2.10
N GLU A 192 7.83 4.25 -0.91
CA GLU A 192 8.49 3.93 0.36
C GLU A 192 7.57 3.10 1.25
N PHE A 193 8.17 2.21 2.02
CA PHE A 193 7.52 1.47 3.09
C PHE A 193 8.15 1.87 4.42
N TRP A 194 7.30 2.11 5.41
CA TRP A 194 7.75 2.34 6.78
C TRP A 194 6.91 1.49 7.73
N ALA A 195 7.53 0.51 8.38
CA ALA A 195 6.88 -0.22 9.45
C ALA A 195 6.65 0.74 10.63
N SER A 196 5.39 0.97 11.02
CA SER A 196 5.06 1.89 12.12
C SER A 196 5.18 1.25 13.51
N VAL A 197 5.64 0.00 13.59
CA VAL A 197 5.63 -0.80 14.82
C VAL A 197 6.84 -1.73 14.88
N ASP A 198 7.80 -1.34 15.72
CA ASP A 198 8.44 -2.24 16.70
C ASP A 198 7.69 -2.12 18.04
#